data_AF-A0A1H3JBV3-F1
#
_entry.id   AF-A0A1H3JBV3-F1
#
_cell.length_a   1.000
_cell.length_b   1.000
_cell.length_c   1.000
_cell.angle_alpha   90.00
_cell.angle_beta   90.00
_cell.angle_gamma   90.00
#
_symmetry.space_group_name_H-M   'P 1'
#
loop_
_entity.id
_entity.type
_entity.pdbx_description
1 polymer ?
#
loop_
_entity_poly.entity_id
_entity_poly.type
_entity_poly.pdbx_seq_one_letter_code
_entity_poly.pdbx_strand_id
1 'polypeptide(L)'
;MTKGQQPIPGHFVMDTQRAMLLPPELKAAPSESLTEQLFIERSLTENQFWLQIMKEHALFLSEGFNRKDKNLIQQVEQFYHLFDRHLQKAFSIPQTVQAVRQLNEESIQLVYAFRNYKRNLLILIINCKVSGFNFPLLVDHVAREAEYFIRTLQKFNEGKMDPIQDAIISENVFWLRIMMEHSRFIASLLDQSERNLVHTALKFGNDFEVLLGQARDVESMLYQKQPIYPIIGKMNKDSENATVELRNFKKAGLELIQTCQIKSVINPLLADHVTREAEHFLFMIHVLEERLKQK
;
A
#
# COMPACT_ATOMS: atom_id res chain seq x y z
N MET A 1 -42.46 23.60 35.68
CA MET A 1 -41.29 23.32 36.55
C MET A 1 -40.61 22.05 36.04
N THR A 2 -39.76 22.18 35.03
CA THR A 2 -38.94 21.07 34.51
C THR A 2 -37.69 20.95 35.38
N LYS A 3 -37.54 19.78 36.03
CA LYS A 3 -36.41 19.46 36.90
C LYS A 3 -35.11 19.61 36.11
N GLY A 4 -34.22 20.49 36.58
CA GLY A 4 -32.86 20.60 36.09
C GLY A 4 -32.13 19.27 36.28
N GLN A 5 -31.66 18.69 35.17
CA GLN A 5 -30.69 17.62 35.21
C GLN A 5 -29.42 18.18 35.84
N GLN A 6 -29.06 17.68 37.03
CA GLN A 6 -27.75 17.97 37.62
C GLN A 6 -26.67 17.37 36.71
N PRO A 7 -25.58 18.10 36.42
CA PRO A 7 -24.46 17.53 35.69
C PRO A 7 -23.89 16.36 36.49
N ILE A 8 -23.71 15.23 35.82
CA ILE A 8 -23.09 14.03 36.40
C ILE A 8 -21.68 14.41 36.89
N PRO A 9 -21.31 14.14 38.16
CA PRO A 9 -19.96 14.42 38.66
C PRO A 9 -18.91 13.73 37.78
N GLY A 10 -17.98 14.51 37.23
CA GLY A 10 -16.95 14.01 36.30
C GLY A 10 -17.31 14.09 34.82
N HIS A 11 -18.49 14.63 34.45
CA HIS A 11 -18.76 14.95 33.05
C HIS A 11 -18.03 16.23 32.63
N PHE A 12 -17.12 16.08 31.67
CA PHE A 12 -16.32 17.17 31.16
C PHE A 12 -17.18 18.05 30.23
N VAL A 13 -17.39 19.30 30.61
CA VAL A 13 -18.03 20.30 29.74
C VAL A 13 -16.93 20.90 28.88
N MET A 14 -17.09 20.87 27.55
CA MET A 14 -16.17 21.56 26.64
C MET A 14 -16.20 23.06 26.94
N ASP A 15 -15.14 23.53 27.57
CA ASP A 15 -14.92 24.95 27.86
C ASP A 15 -14.05 25.56 26.77
N THR A 16 -14.67 26.35 25.89
CA THR A 16 -13.99 27.04 24.79
C THR A 16 -13.01 28.10 25.28
N GLN A 17 -13.05 28.51 26.56
CA GLN A 17 -12.08 29.42 27.15
C GLN A 17 -10.81 28.72 27.63
N ARG A 18 -10.81 27.38 27.75
CA ARG A 18 -9.65 26.57 28.13
C ARG A 18 -9.09 25.83 26.92
N ALA A 19 -8.29 26.53 26.13
CA ALA A 19 -7.75 26.02 24.86
C ALA A 19 -7.01 24.66 24.94
N MET A 20 -6.38 24.31 26.08
CA MET A 20 -5.72 23.02 26.29
C MET A 20 -6.67 21.83 26.50
N LEU A 21 -7.95 22.10 26.71
CA LEU A 21 -8.98 21.10 26.98
C LEU A 21 -9.82 20.78 25.74
N LEU A 22 -9.58 21.48 24.62
CA LEU A 22 -10.22 21.22 23.35
C LEU A 22 -9.48 20.10 22.60
N PRO A 23 -10.20 19.15 21.97
CA PRO A 23 -9.57 18.15 21.12
C PRO A 23 -8.72 18.80 20.02
N PRO A 24 -7.44 18.43 19.87
CA PRO A 24 -6.58 19.00 18.82
C PRO A 24 -7.09 18.71 17.41
N GLU A 25 -7.90 17.67 17.22
CA GLU A 25 -8.52 17.27 15.95
C GLU A 25 -9.54 18.32 15.45
N LEU A 26 -10.07 19.18 16.32
CA LEU A 26 -10.88 20.32 15.90
C LEU A 26 -10.12 21.31 15.01
N LYS A 27 -8.78 21.22 15.00
CA LYS A 27 -7.90 22.03 14.17
C LYS A 27 -7.35 21.24 12.97
N ALA A 28 -7.87 20.05 12.68
CA ALA A 28 -7.44 19.26 11.53
C ALA A 28 -7.51 20.08 10.23
N ALA A 29 -6.50 19.93 9.37
CA ALA A 29 -6.55 20.57 8.06
C ALA A 29 -7.68 19.96 7.22
N PRO A 30 -8.40 20.79 6.43
CA PRO A 30 -9.39 20.27 5.48
C PRO A 30 -8.69 19.52 4.34
N SER A 31 -9.43 18.61 3.70
CA SER A 31 -8.97 17.96 2.47
C SER A 31 -8.62 18.99 1.40
N GLU A 32 -7.59 18.72 0.61
CA GLU A 32 -7.14 19.56 -0.50
C GLU A 32 -7.91 19.21 -1.79
N SER A 33 -8.12 20.20 -2.66
CA SER A 33 -8.77 19.99 -3.96
C SER A 33 -7.79 19.48 -5.01
N LEU A 34 -8.22 18.51 -5.81
CA LEU A 34 -7.46 17.98 -6.94
C LEU A 34 -7.80 18.75 -8.22
N THR A 35 -6.80 19.31 -8.91
CA THR A 35 -7.02 19.96 -10.21
C THR A 35 -7.35 18.93 -11.29
N GLU A 36 -8.02 19.32 -12.37
CA GLU A 36 -8.36 18.38 -13.46
C GLU A 36 -7.13 17.73 -14.08
N GLN A 37 -6.07 18.51 -14.31
CA GLN A 37 -4.80 18.00 -14.84
C GLN A 37 -4.18 16.97 -13.90
N LEU A 38 -4.09 17.28 -12.59
CA LEU A 38 -3.52 16.38 -11.61
C LEU A 38 -4.40 15.13 -11.41
N PHE A 39 -5.73 15.27 -11.49
CA PHE A 39 -6.66 14.15 -11.48
C PHE A 39 -6.38 13.17 -12.63
N ILE A 40 -6.25 13.68 -13.86
CA ILE A 40 -5.96 12.86 -15.05
C ILE A 40 -4.60 12.17 -14.89
N GLU A 41 -3.55 12.94 -14.59
CA GLU A 41 -2.18 12.44 -14.47
C GLU A 41 -2.05 11.36 -13.39
N ARG A 42 -2.52 11.65 -12.17
CA ARG A 42 -2.42 10.72 -11.04
C ARG A 42 -3.28 9.49 -11.26
N SER A 43 -4.52 9.65 -11.74
CA SER A 43 -5.38 8.49 -11.99
C SER A 43 -4.78 7.54 -13.02
N LEU A 44 -4.26 8.06 -14.13
CA LEU A 44 -3.62 7.20 -15.15
C LEU A 44 -2.37 6.52 -14.61
N THR A 45 -1.52 7.25 -13.88
CA THR A 45 -0.31 6.71 -13.24
C THR A 45 -0.65 5.56 -12.29
N GLU A 46 -1.61 5.76 -11.38
CA GLU A 46 -2.03 4.73 -10.43
C GLU A 46 -2.69 3.54 -11.13
N ASN A 47 -3.53 3.77 -12.15
CA ASN A 47 -4.14 2.66 -12.90
C ASN A 47 -3.10 1.81 -13.62
N GLN A 48 -2.17 2.44 -14.34
CA GLN A 48 -1.15 1.73 -15.10
C GLN A 48 -0.25 0.89 -14.18
N PHE A 49 0.16 1.46 -13.05
CA PHE A 49 0.96 0.76 -12.05
C PHE A 49 0.18 -0.38 -11.39
N TRP A 50 -0.93 -0.09 -10.74
CA TRP A 50 -1.63 -1.08 -9.91
C TRP A 50 -2.35 -2.16 -10.72
N LEU A 51 -2.83 -1.88 -11.93
CA LEU A 51 -3.42 -2.94 -12.77
C LEU A 51 -2.38 -3.96 -13.21
N GLN A 52 -1.13 -3.53 -13.44
CA GLN A 52 -0.02 -4.45 -13.69
C GLN A 52 0.28 -5.28 -12.43
N ILE A 53 0.40 -4.63 -11.26
CA ILE A 53 0.62 -5.30 -9.97
C ILE A 53 -0.50 -6.33 -9.69
N MET A 54 -1.77 -5.99 -9.90
CA MET A 54 -2.90 -6.91 -9.70
C MET A 54 -2.90 -8.07 -10.71
N LYS A 55 -2.49 -7.85 -11.96
CA LYS A 55 -2.28 -8.92 -12.94
C LYS A 55 -1.23 -9.91 -12.44
N GLU A 56 -0.10 -9.41 -11.98
CA GLU A 56 1.01 -10.23 -11.49
C GLU A 56 0.65 -10.99 -10.21
N HIS A 57 -0.11 -10.36 -9.30
CA HIS A 57 -0.70 -11.06 -8.15
C HIS A 57 -1.56 -12.26 -8.55
N ALA A 58 -2.34 -12.16 -9.63
CA ALA A 58 -3.13 -13.28 -10.10
C ALA A 58 -2.23 -14.45 -10.54
N LEU A 59 -1.13 -14.15 -11.24
CA LEU A 59 -0.13 -15.16 -11.59
C LEU A 59 0.50 -15.80 -10.34
N PHE A 60 1.05 -14.99 -9.42
CA PHE A 60 1.76 -15.53 -8.26
C PHE A 60 0.85 -16.38 -7.35
N LEU A 61 -0.40 -15.94 -7.15
CA LEU A 61 -1.38 -16.73 -6.41
C LEU A 61 -1.71 -18.04 -7.12
N SER A 62 -1.78 -18.04 -8.46
CA SER A 62 -2.01 -19.25 -9.26
C SER A 62 -0.90 -20.28 -9.07
N GLU A 63 0.36 -19.82 -9.05
CA GLU A 63 1.56 -20.67 -8.89
C GLU A 63 1.65 -21.31 -7.49
N GLY A 64 1.07 -20.65 -6.47
CA GLY A 64 1.07 -21.14 -5.09
C GLY A 64 0.01 -22.20 -4.75
N PHE A 65 -0.90 -22.55 -5.67
CA PHE A 65 -1.95 -23.56 -5.41
C PHE A 65 -1.47 -25.00 -5.58
N ASN A 66 -2.16 -25.93 -4.90
CA ASN A 66 -2.07 -27.34 -5.27
C ASN A 66 -2.86 -27.62 -6.55
N ARG A 67 -2.35 -28.52 -7.39
CA ARG A 67 -2.97 -28.91 -8.67
C ARG A 67 -4.43 -29.41 -8.58
N LYS A 68 -4.87 -29.84 -7.38
CA LYS A 68 -6.24 -30.30 -7.13
C LYS A 68 -7.25 -29.16 -7.01
N ASP A 69 -6.80 -27.94 -6.69
CA ASP A 69 -7.66 -26.78 -6.41
C ASP A 69 -8.10 -26.08 -7.71
N LYS A 70 -8.55 -26.86 -8.69
CA LYS A 70 -8.82 -26.44 -10.08
C LYS A 70 -9.75 -25.23 -10.18
N ASN A 71 -10.80 -25.19 -9.35
CA ASN A 71 -11.78 -24.11 -9.37
C ASN A 71 -11.18 -22.78 -8.88
N LEU A 72 -10.24 -22.81 -7.94
CA LEU A 72 -9.55 -21.61 -7.45
C LEU A 72 -8.53 -21.13 -8.49
N ILE A 73 -7.77 -22.07 -9.06
CA ILE A 73 -6.82 -21.79 -10.15
C ILE A 73 -7.54 -21.11 -11.32
N GLN A 74 -8.65 -21.69 -11.80
CA GLN A 74 -9.42 -21.13 -12.91
C GLN A 74 -9.95 -19.72 -12.61
N GLN A 75 -10.43 -19.47 -11.38
CA GLN A 75 -10.91 -18.14 -10.99
C GLN A 75 -9.79 -17.10 -10.98
N VAL A 76 -8.61 -17.44 -10.45
CA VAL A 76 -7.49 -16.50 -10.42
C VAL A 76 -6.91 -16.25 -11.82
N GLU A 77 -6.86 -17.26 -12.69
CA GLU A 77 -6.45 -17.10 -14.10
C GLU A 77 -7.41 -16.17 -14.86
N GLN A 78 -8.71 -16.19 -14.57
CA GLN A 78 -9.66 -15.22 -15.13
C GLN A 78 -9.31 -13.80 -14.71
N PHE A 79 -8.95 -13.57 -13.43
CA PHE A 79 -8.49 -12.25 -12.98
C PHE A 79 -7.24 -11.79 -13.73
N TYR A 80 -6.26 -12.67 -13.98
CA TYR A 80 -5.08 -12.33 -14.78
C TYR A 80 -5.48 -11.73 -16.14
N HIS A 81 -6.36 -12.39 -16.89
CA HIS A 81 -6.80 -11.91 -18.20
C HIS A 81 -7.70 -10.66 -18.12
N LEU A 82 -8.47 -10.50 -17.05
CA LEU A 82 -9.26 -9.29 -16.83
C LEU A 82 -8.35 -8.08 -16.58
N PHE A 83 -7.36 -8.21 -15.69
CA PHE A 83 -6.40 -7.14 -15.44
C PHE A 83 -5.53 -6.84 -16.66
N ASP A 84 -5.12 -7.84 -17.43
CA ASP A 84 -4.33 -7.61 -18.65
C ASP A 84 -5.10 -6.76 -19.66
N ARG A 85 -6.36 -7.11 -19.96
CA ARG A 85 -7.21 -6.31 -20.85
C ARG A 85 -7.46 -4.91 -20.30
N HIS A 86 -7.70 -4.79 -19.00
CA HIS A 86 -7.98 -3.49 -18.37
C HIS A 86 -6.74 -2.59 -18.32
N LEU A 87 -5.55 -3.16 -18.14
CA LEU A 87 -4.27 -2.46 -18.24
C LEU A 87 -4.05 -1.89 -19.66
N GLN A 88 -4.32 -2.68 -20.72
CA GLN A 88 -4.24 -2.17 -22.09
C GLN A 88 -5.23 -1.02 -22.35
N LYS A 89 -6.42 -1.10 -21.75
CA LYS A 89 -7.39 0.01 -21.78
C LYS A 89 -6.83 1.27 -21.10
N ALA A 90 -6.18 1.14 -19.94
CA ALA A 90 -5.60 2.28 -19.22
C ALA A 90 -4.51 3.04 -20.02
N PHE A 91 -3.85 2.39 -20.99
CA PHE A 91 -2.89 3.03 -21.90
C PHE A 91 -3.52 3.69 -23.13
N SER A 92 -4.78 3.40 -23.45
CA SER A 92 -5.40 3.79 -24.72
C SER A 92 -6.60 4.74 -24.58
N ILE A 93 -7.09 4.98 -23.36
CA ILE A 93 -8.24 5.87 -23.16
C ILE A 93 -7.89 7.35 -23.44
N PRO A 94 -8.88 8.17 -23.87
CA PRO A 94 -8.70 9.61 -23.96
C PRO A 94 -8.35 10.23 -22.60
N GLN A 95 -7.41 11.18 -22.58
CA GLN A 95 -7.02 11.91 -21.37
C GLN A 95 -8.02 13.04 -21.05
N THR A 96 -9.26 12.66 -20.75
CA THR A 96 -10.33 13.58 -20.34
C THR A 96 -10.85 13.19 -18.96
N VAL A 97 -11.35 14.15 -18.18
CA VAL A 97 -11.88 13.89 -16.82
C VAL A 97 -12.96 12.80 -16.84
N GLN A 98 -13.87 12.83 -17.83
CA GLN A 98 -14.95 11.84 -17.94
C GLN A 98 -14.42 10.43 -18.22
N ALA A 99 -13.53 10.28 -19.21
CA ALA A 99 -12.98 8.96 -19.57
C ALA A 99 -12.12 8.37 -18.44
N VAL A 100 -11.32 9.19 -17.77
CA VAL A 100 -10.47 8.77 -16.65
C VAL A 100 -11.30 8.40 -15.42
N ARG A 101 -12.36 9.19 -15.11
CA ARG A 101 -13.28 8.85 -14.01
C ARG A 101 -13.98 7.52 -14.25
N GLN A 102 -14.41 7.26 -15.48
CA GLN A 102 -14.99 5.97 -15.86
C GLN A 102 -13.97 4.82 -15.72
N LEU A 103 -12.72 5.02 -16.17
CA LEU A 103 -11.66 4.03 -15.95
C LEU A 103 -11.48 3.73 -14.46
N ASN A 104 -11.44 4.77 -13.62
CA ASN A 104 -11.30 4.61 -12.17
C ASN A 104 -12.45 3.79 -11.58
N GLU A 105 -13.70 4.07 -11.97
CA GLU A 105 -14.88 3.33 -11.49
C GLU A 105 -14.82 1.84 -11.87
N GLU A 106 -14.47 1.53 -13.11
CA GLU A 106 -14.32 0.15 -13.60
C GLU A 106 -13.16 -0.57 -12.89
N SER A 107 -12.02 0.12 -12.70
CA SER A 107 -10.88 -0.41 -11.95
C SER A 107 -11.24 -0.72 -10.50
N ILE A 108 -11.95 0.19 -9.82
CA ILE A 108 -12.44 -0.03 -8.44
C ILE A 108 -13.28 -1.30 -8.38
N GLN A 109 -14.22 -1.51 -9.30
CA GLN A 109 -15.08 -2.69 -9.32
C GLN A 109 -14.28 -3.98 -9.51
N LEU A 110 -13.38 -4.01 -10.50
CA LEU A 110 -12.55 -5.19 -10.79
C LEU A 110 -11.62 -5.53 -9.61
N VAL A 111 -10.94 -4.53 -9.05
CA VAL A 111 -10.02 -4.71 -7.93
C VAL A 111 -10.77 -5.12 -6.66
N TYR A 112 -11.97 -4.58 -6.43
CA TYR A 112 -12.82 -4.98 -5.31
C TYR A 112 -13.19 -6.47 -5.37
N ALA A 113 -13.56 -6.97 -6.54
CA ALA A 113 -13.82 -8.39 -6.75
C ALA A 113 -12.58 -9.24 -6.45
N PHE A 114 -11.41 -8.83 -6.92
CA PHE A 114 -10.17 -9.58 -6.70
C PHE A 114 -9.69 -9.52 -5.24
N ARG A 115 -9.88 -8.38 -4.57
CA ARG A 115 -9.61 -8.23 -3.14
C ARG A 115 -10.53 -9.13 -2.30
N ASN A 116 -11.79 -9.33 -2.71
CA ASN A 116 -12.67 -10.30 -2.06
C ASN A 116 -12.21 -11.75 -2.30
N TYR A 117 -11.78 -12.07 -3.53
CA TYR A 117 -11.17 -13.37 -3.82
C TYR A 117 -9.96 -13.63 -2.91
N LYS A 118 -9.03 -12.68 -2.79
CA LYS A 118 -7.85 -12.76 -1.91
C LYS A 118 -8.24 -12.98 -0.44
N ARG A 119 -9.21 -12.22 0.10
CA ARG A 119 -9.65 -12.41 1.50
C ARG A 119 -10.36 -13.74 1.72
N ASN A 120 -11.18 -14.21 0.78
CA ASN A 120 -11.81 -15.52 0.88
C ASN A 120 -10.78 -16.65 0.82
N LEU A 121 -9.77 -16.53 -0.05
CA LEU A 121 -8.63 -17.44 -0.10
C LEU A 121 -7.89 -17.49 1.23
N LEU A 122 -7.61 -16.34 1.85
CA LEU A 122 -6.99 -16.28 3.17
C LEU A 122 -7.80 -17.07 4.21
N ILE A 123 -9.12 -16.88 4.26
CA ILE A 123 -10.01 -17.61 5.17
C ILE A 123 -9.92 -19.13 4.93
N LEU A 124 -9.87 -19.57 3.68
CA LEU A 124 -9.70 -20.99 3.35
C LEU A 124 -8.35 -21.54 3.83
N ILE A 125 -7.26 -20.80 3.65
CA ILE A 125 -5.91 -21.22 4.06
C ILE A 125 -5.82 -21.34 5.59
N ILE A 126 -6.26 -20.33 6.34
CA ILE A 126 -6.16 -20.34 7.81
C ILE A 126 -7.09 -21.38 8.47
N ASN A 127 -8.11 -21.86 7.75
CA ASN A 127 -8.97 -22.97 8.16
C ASN A 127 -8.53 -24.32 7.57
N CYS A 128 -7.32 -24.39 7.01
CA CYS A 128 -6.72 -25.59 6.41
C CYS A 128 -7.59 -26.25 5.32
N LYS A 129 -8.43 -25.48 4.63
CA LYS A 129 -9.29 -25.96 3.53
C LYS A 129 -8.57 -25.93 2.18
N VAL A 130 -7.58 -25.06 2.05
CA VAL A 130 -6.66 -24.99 0.92
C VAL A 130 -5.25 -25.09 1.48
N SER A 131 -4.41 -25.88 0.83
CA SER A 131 -2.98 -25.98 1.12
C SER A 131 -2.18 -25.62 -0.13
N GLY A 132 -0.88 -25.36 0.02
CA GLY A 132 -0.01 -24.94 -1.07
C GLY A 132 1.14 -24.08 -0.55
N PHE A 133 1.69 -23.25 -1.43
CA PHE A 133 2.84 -22.39 -1.15
C PHE A 133 2.47 -20.91 -1.05
N ASN A 134 1.18 -20.56 -1.16
CA ASN A 134 0.69 -19.22 -0.82
C ASN A 134 0.78 -18.98 0.69
N PHE A 135 1.77 -18.21 1.14
CA PHE A 135 1.87 -17.81 2.55
C PHE A 135 0.62 -17.00 2.96
N PRO A 136 -0.02 -17.27 4.11
CA PRO A 136 -1.18 -16.49 4.56
C PRO A 136 -0.89 -14.99 4.63
N LEU A 137 0.31 -14.62 5.10
CA LEU A 137 0.74 -13.22 5.15
C LEU A 137 0.87 -12.60 3.75
N LEU A 138 1.31 -13.36 2.75
CA LEU A 138 1.35 -12.89 1.36
C LEU A 138 -0.06 -12.64 0.83
N VAL A 139 -1.01 -13.53 1.10
CA VAL A 139 -2.41 -13.35 0.66
C VAL A 139 -3.06 -12.12 1.31
N ASP A 140 -2.80 -11.88 2.60
CA ASP A 140 -3.20 -10.65 3.30
C ASP A 140 -2.54 -9.40 2.70
N HIS A 141 -1.23 -9.47 2.45
CA HIS A 141 -0.43 -8.39 1.87
C HIS A 141 -1.00 -7.92 0.53
N VAL A 142 -1.18 -8.83 -0.43
CA VAL A 142 -1.71 -8.47 -1.75
C VAL A 142 -3.18 -8.03 -1.68
N ALA A 143 -3.92 -8.40 -0.63
CA ALA A 143 -5.28 -7.89 -0.40
C ALA A 143 -5.29 -6.46 0.14
N ARG A 144 -4.27 -6.07 0.91
CA ARG A 144 -4.10 -4.69 1.40
C ARG A 144 -3.68 -3.74 0.30
N GLU A 145 -2.83 -4.16 -0.61
CA GLU A 145 -2.48 -3.36 -1.81
C GLU A 145 -3.70 -3.11 -2.69
N ALA A 146 -4.54 -4.13 -2.88
CA ALA A 146 -5.78 -3.98 -3.62
C ALA A 146 -6.74 -2.99 -2.93
N GLU A 147 -6.83 -3.03 -1.60
CA GLU A 147 -7.60 -2.06 -0.80
C GLU A 147 -7.02 -0.63 -0.89
N TYR A 148 -5.69 -0.49 -0.86
CA TYR A 148 -5.00 0.78 -1.06
C TYR A 148 -5.36 1.38 -2.43
N PHE A 149 -5.24 0.60 -3.50
CA PHE A 149 -5.55 1.06 -4.85
C PHE A 149 -7.00 1.52 -4.99
N ILE A 150 -7.97 0.76 -4.44
CA ILE A 150 -9.39 1.14 -4.43
C ILE A 150 -9.58 2.50 -3.76
N ARG A 151 -9.03 2.67 -2.55
CA ARG A 151 -9.19 3.91 -1.77
C ARG A 151 -8.56 5.11 -2.47
N THR A 152 -7.41 4.92 -3.11
CA THR A 152 -6.74 5.97 -3.88
C THR A 152 -7.62 6.44 -5.04
N LEU A 153 -8.17 5.53 -5.84
CA LEU A 153 -9.06 5.89 -6.94
C LEU A 153 -10.37 6.53 -6.49
N GLN A 154 -10.93 6.08 -5.35
CA GLN A 154 -12.12 6.70 -4.75
C GLN A 154 -11.85 8.17 -4.37
N LYS A 155 -10.72 8.45 -3.69
CA LYS A 155 -10.31 9.82 -3.35
C LYS A 155 -10.17 10.70 -4.59
N PHE A 156 -9.55 10.18 -5.66
CA PHE A 156 -9.39 10.92 -6.92
C PHE A 156 -10.74 11.22 -7.57
N ASN A 157 -11.66 10.25 -7.63
CA ASN A 157 -13.00 10.47 -8.19
C ASN A 157 -13.83 11.47 -7.38
N GLU A 158 -13.60 11.57 -6.07
CA GLU A 158 -14.17 12.61 -5.22
C GLU A 158 -13.53 14.00 -5.41
N GLY A 159 -12.42 14.08 -6.17
CA GLY A 159 -11.67 15.33 -6.38
C GLY A 159 -10.89 15.79 -5.14
N LYS A 160 -10.56 14.86 -4.23
CA LYS A 160 -9.94 15.16 -2.93
C LYS A 160 -8.53 14.59 -2.83
N MET A 161 -7.69 15.31 -2.10
CA MET A 161 -6.43 14.81 -1.57
C MET A 161 -6.41 14.98 -0.06
N ASP A 162 -5.72 14.07 0.63
CA ASP A 162 -5.48 14.22 2.05
C ASP A 162 -4.58 15.43 2.31
N PRO A 163 -4.76 16.13 3.45
CA PRO A 163 -3.80 17.14 3.91
C PRO A 163 -2.38 16.58 3.89
N ILE A 164 -1.39 17.39 3.50
CA ILE A 164 -0.04 16.87 3.24
C ILE A 164 0.58 16.08 4.40
N GLN A 165 0.35 16.51 5.66
CA GLN A 165 0.81 15.75 6.83
C GLN A 165 0.18 14.36 6.91
N ASP A 166 -1.13 14.27 6.75
CA ASP A 166 -1.88 13.01 6.84
C ASP A 166 -1.55 12.09 5.65
N ALA A 167 -1.30 12.67 4.46
CA ALA A 167 -0.81 11.94 3.30
C ALA A 167 0.56 11.33 3.57
N ILE A 168 1.53 12.10 4.09
CA ILE A 168 2.86 11.58 4.42
C ILE A 168 2.78 10.47 5.48
N ILE A 169 1.99 10.67 6.54
CA ILE A 169 1.80 9.65 7.59
C ILE A 169 1.24 8.36 6.99
N SER A 170 0.11 8.45 6.30
CA SER A 170 -0.61 7.26 5.80
C SER A 170 0.18 6.49 4.73
N GLU A 171 0.85 7.19 3.81
CA GLU A 171 1.71 6.57 2.80
C GLU A 171 2.90 5.86 3.46
N ASN A 172 3.58 6.48 4.43
CA ASN A 172 4.69 5.84 5.14
C ASN A 172 4.22 4.62 5.94
N VAL A 173 3.13 4.72 6.70
CA VAL A 173 2.59 3.58 7.47
C VAL A 173 2.23 2.40 6.55
N PHE A 174 1.64 2.67 5.39
CA PHE A 174 1.32 1.64 4.41
C PHE A 174 2.59 1.01 3.82
N TRP A 175 3.45 1.81 3.20
CA TRP A 175 4.58 1.29 2.43
C TRP A 175 5.70 0.71 3.29
N LEU A 176 5.95 1.23 4.50
CA LEU A 176 6.92 0.64 5.41
C LEU A 176 6.53 -0.79 5.80
N ARG A 177 5.23 -1.05 5.96
CA ARG A 177 4.72 -2.42 6.19
C ARG A 177 4.94 -3.31 4.96
N ILE A 178 4.66 -2.79 3.77
CA ILE A 178 4.88 -3.52 2.50
C ILE A 178 6.37 -3.87 2.35
N MET A 179 7.28 -2.93 2.57
CA MET A 179 8.73 -3.14 2.48
C MET A 179 9.27 -4.11 3.55
N MET A 180 8.75 -4.05 4.78
CA MET A 180 9.02 -5.03 5.84
C MET A 180 8.65 -6.45 5.39
N GLU A 181 7.43 -6.62 4.87
CA GLU A 181 6.90 -7.93 4.45
C GLU A 181 7.65 -8.48 3.24
N HIS A 182 7.97 -7.65 2.25
CA HIS A 182 8.84 -8.02 1.13
C HIS A 182 10.18 -8.60 1.58
N SER A 183 10.83 -7.94 2.54
CA SER A 183 12.13 -8.37 3.05
C SER A 183 12.04 -9.77 3.69
N ARG A 184 10.94 -10.04 4.41
CA ARG A 184 10.66 -11.35 5.01
C ARG A 184 10.28 -12.41 3.97
N PHE A 185 9.55 -12.04 2.92
CA PHE A 185 9.24 -12.95 1.80
C PHE A 185 10.52 -13.34 1.05
N ILE A 186 11.39 -12.38 0.73
CA ILE A 186 12.69 -12.64 0.10
C ILE A 186 13.51 -13.61 0.96
N ALA A 187 13.64 -13.35 2.26
CA ALA A 187 14.37 -14.24 3.18
C ALA A 187 13.81 -15.68 3.20
N SER A 188 12.49 -15.82 3.10
CA SER A 188 11.80 -17.13 3.15
C SER A 188 11.87 -17.89 1.83
N LEU A 189 12.01 -17.20 0.70
CA LEU A 189 12.04 -17.79 -0.64
C LEU A 189 13.47 -18.02 -1.17
N LEU A 190 14.48 -17.42 -0.54
CA LEU A 190 15.88 -17.76 -0.75
C LEU A 190 16.19 -19.17 -0.20
N ASP A 191 17.05 -19.89 -0.91
CA ASP A 191 17.56 -21.17 -0.40
C ASP A 191 18.39 -20.93 0.87
N GLN A 192 18.26 -21.81 1.87
CA GLN A 192 18.92 -21.62 3.16
C GLN A 192 20.46 -21.78 3.10
N SER A 193 21.01 -22.24 1.98
CA SER A 193 22.45 -22.18 1.72
C SER A 193 22.93 -20.79 1.28
N GLU A 194 22.05 -19.88 0.86
CA GLU A 194 22.35 -18.44 0.61
C GLU A 194 22.39 -17.63 1.92
N ARG A 195 23.13 -18.14 2.92
CA ARG A 195 23.09 -17.68 4.32
C ARG A 195 23.24 -16.17 4.48
N ASN A 196 24.18 -15.56 3.73
CA ASN A 196 24.42 -14.13 3.79
C ASN A 196 23.24 -13.32 3.24
N LEU A 197 22.67 -13.73 2.10
CA LEU A 197 21.52 -13.05 1.50
C LEU A 197 20.26 -13.20 2.36
N VAL A 198 20.04 -14.39 2.95
CA VAL A 198 18.96 -14.62 3.91
C VAL A 198 19.11 -13.69 5.12
N HIS A 199 20.32 -13.60 5.69
CA HIS A 199 20.58 -12.72 6.83
C HIS A 199 20.37 -11.24 6.48
N THR A 200 20.85 -10.79 5.32
CA THR A 200 20.65 -9.43 4.83
C THR A 200 19.16 -9.11 4.64
N ALA A 201 18.39 -10.00 4.02
CA ALA A 201 16.95 -9.81 3.83
C ALA A 201 16.20 -9.76 5.17
N LEU A 202 16.56 -10.61 6.15
CA LEU A 202 16.01 -10.54 7.51
C LEU A 202 16.36 -9.22 8.21
N LYS A 203 17.59 -8.71 8.04
CA LYS A 203 17.99 -7.42 8.59
C LYS A 203 17.12 -6.30 8.05
N PHE A 204 16.90 -6.22 6.74
CA PHE A 204 15.94 -5.26 6.16
C PHE A 204 14.54 -5.42 6.76
N GLY A 205 14.06 -6.66 6.93
CA GLY A 205 12.78 -6.91 7.59
C GLY A 205 12.69 -6.32 9.00
N ASN A 206 13.76 -6.42 9.79
CA ASN A 206 13.81 -5.85 11.14
C ASN A 206 13.91 -4.32 11.10
N ASP A 207 14.73 -3.76 10.21
CA ASP A 207 14.90 -2.31 10.08
C ASP A 207 13.58 -1.63 9.69
N PHE A 208 12.83 -2.20 8.74
CA PHE A 208 11.52 -1.68 8.33
C PHE A 208 10.43 -1.90 9.40
N GLU A 209 10.54 -2.92 10.24
CA GLU A 209 9.62 -3.09 11.39
C GLU A 209 9.82 -1.98 12.42
N VAL A 210 11.07 -1.57 12.68
CA VAL A 210 11.38 -0.42 13.55
C VAL A 210 10.79 0.87 12.96
N LEU A 211 11.03 1.14 11.67
CA LEU A 211 10.48 2.32 11.00
C LEU A 211 8.94 2.33 11.01
N LEU A 212 8.30 1.18 10.77
CA LEU A 212 6.84 1.07 10.82
C LEU A 212 6.31 1.36 12.24
N GLY A 213 6.98 0.87 13.28
CA GLY A 213 6.62 1.17 14.67
C GLY A 213 6.67 2.67 14.94
N GLN A 214 7.76 3.33 14.54
CA GLN A 214 7.92 4.78 14.66
C GLN A 214 6.85 5.56 13.87
N ALA A 215 6.55 5.14 12.64
CA ALA A 215 5.52 5.78 11.81
C ALA A 215 4.12 5.65 12.42
N ARG A 216 3.80 4.53 13.05
CA ARG A 216 2.53 4.33 13.78
C ARG A 216 2.44 5.18 15.04
N ASP A 217 3.54 5.36 15.76
CA ASP A 217 3.58 6.27 16.89
C ASP A 217 3.31 7.70 16.41
N VAL A 218 3.95 8.15 15.33
CA VAL A 218 3.69 9.45 14.70
C VAL A 218 2.24 9.57 14.23
N GLU A 219 1.69 8.54 13.60
CA GLU A 219 0.27 8.49 13.18
C GLU A 219 -0.66 8.72 14.38
N SER A 220 -0.49 7.95 15.46
CA SER A 220 -1.29 8.09 16.67
C SER A 220 -1.17 9.48 17.31
N MET A 221 0.01 10.09 17.20
CA MET A 221 0.30 11.39 17.77
C MET A 221 -0.20 12.57 16.93
N LEU A 222 -0.18 12.48 15.59
CA LEU A 222 -0.25 13.65 14.70
C LEU A 222 -1.26 13.54 13.55
N TYR A 223 -1.92 12.39 13.34
CA TYR A 223 -2.96 12.26 12.31
C TYR A 223 -4.13 13.22 12.58
N GLN A 224 -4.58 13.93 11.55
CA GLN A 224 -5.63 14.96 11.62
C GLN A 224 -5.31 16.09 12.61
N LYS A 225 -4.05 16.54 12.66
CA LYS A 225 -3.60 17.65 13.53
C LYS A 225 -2.93 18.78 12.76
N GLN A 226 -2.84 19.94 13.41
CA GLN A 226 -2.16 21.14 12.90
C GLN A 226 -1.30 21.79 14.01
N PRO A 227 -0.22 22.52 13.67
CA PRO A 227 0.30 22.78 12.32
C PRO A 227 0.97 21.53 11.70
N ILE A 228 1.60 21.68 10.53
CA ILE A 228 2.51 20.65 10.01
C ILE A 228 3.76 20.59 10.89
N TYR A 229 4.08 19.42 11.44
CA TYR A 229 5.20 19.28 12.38
C TYR A 229 6.51 18.88 11.68
N PRO A 230 7.69 19.43 12.08
CA PRO A 230 8.98 19.10 11.45
C PRO A 230 9.35 17.62 11.44
N ILE A 231 8.84 16.85 12.41
CA ILE A 231 9.06 15.39 12.50
C ILE A 231 8.51 14.65 11.27
N ILE A 232 7.51 15.19 10.58
CA ILE A 232 6.93 14.62 9.36
C ILE A 232 7.97 14.57 8.25
N GLY A 233 8.74 15.65 8.06
CA GLY A 233 9.82 15.69 7.08
C GLY A 233 10.95 14.71 7.41
N LYS A 234 11.33 14.61 8.70
CA LYS A 234 12.34 13.64 9.15
C LYS A 234 11.89 12.19 8.89
N MET A 235 10.67 11.83 9.29
CA MET A 235 10.12 10.48 9.10
C MET A 235 10.08 10.08 7.62
N ASN A 236 9.65 11.01 6.75
CA ASN A 236 9.63 10.77 5.31
C ASN A 236 11.05 10.53 4.76
N LYS A 237 12.03 11.32 5.22
CA LYS A 237 13.42 11.19 4.82
C LYS A 237 14.08 9.89 5.30
N ASP A 238 13.81 9.48 6.54
CA ASP A 238 14.30 8.20 7.07
C ASP A 238 13.77 7.02 6.24
N SER A 239 12.48 7.08 5.89
CA SER A 239 11.82 6.07 5.05
C SER A 239 12.34 6.05 3.61
N GLU A 240 12.65 7.21 3.04
CA GLU A 240 13.31 7.32 1.74
C GLU A 240 14.67 6.62 1.74
N ASN A 241 15.53 6.96 2.70
CA ASN A 241 16.89 6.42 2.80
C ASN A 241 16.87 4.88 2.90
N ALA A 242 16.04 4.33 3.79
CA ALA A 242 15.89 2.88 3.95
C ALA A 242 15.32 2.21 2.69
N THR A 243 14.37 2.85 2.01
CA THR A 243 13.76 2.33 0.78
C THR A 243 14.75 2.35 -0.39
N VAL A 244 15.61 3.36 -0.48
CA VAL A 244 16.70 3.40 -1.48
C VAL A 244 17.63 2.19 -1.33
N GLU A 245 18.03 1.86 -0.09
CA GLU A 245 18.88 0.70 0.19
C GLU A 245 18.19 -0.62 -0.17
N LEU A 246 16.93 -0.81 0.27
CA LEU A 246 16.17 -2.01 -0.03
C LEU A 246 15.91 -2.16 -1.54
N ARG A 247 15.58 -1.07 -2.23
CA ARG A 247 15.38 -1.06 -3.70
C ARG A 247 16.66 -1.49 -4.42
N ASN A 248 17.82 -1.04 -3.97
CA ASN A 248 19.11 -1.47 -4.54
C ASN A 248 19.37 -2.96 -4.29
N PHE A 249 19.07 -3.46 -3.09
CA PHE A 249 19.15 -4.89 -2.77
C PHE A 249 18.21 -5.73 -3.65
N LYS A 250 16.95 -5.29 -3.83
CA LYS A 250 15.97 -5.95 -4.70
C LYS A 250 16.42 -5.99 -6.17
N LYS A 251 16.98 -4.89 -6.70
CA LYS A 251 17.55 -4.83 -8.06
C LYS A 251 18.71 -5.80 -8.25
N ALA A 252 19.66 -5.82 -7.31
CA ALA A 252 20.78 -6.76 -7.36
C ALA A 252 20.29 -8.22 -7.26
N GLY A 253 19.32 -8.48 -6.38
CA GLY A 253 18.69 -9.79 -6.27
C GLY A 253 18.02 -10.25 -7.57
N LEU A 254 17.28 -9.36 -8.24
CA LEU A 254 16.66 -9.63 -9.54
C LEU A 254 17.70 -10.05 -10.59
N GLU A 255 18.80 -9.30 -10.71
CA GLU A 255 19.88 -9.62 -11.66
C GLU A 255 20.49 -11.00 -11.38
N LEU A 256 20.77 -11.31 -10.11
CA LEU A 256 21.32 -12.60 -9.71
C LEU A 256 20.35 -13.76 -9.96
N ILE A 257 19.04 -13.55 -9.79
CA ILE A 257 18.00 -14.54 -10.09
C ILE A 257 17.93 -14.78 -11.61
N GLN A 258 17.87 -13.72 -12.41
CA GLN A 258 17.78 -13.82 -13.88
C GLN A 258 19.00 -14.51 -14.50
N THR A 259 20.17 -14.31 -13.91
CA THR A 259 21.44 -14.89 -14.36
C THR A 259 21.77 -16.23 -13.69
N CYS A 260 20.85 -16.79 -12.89
CA CYS A 260 21.03 -18.07 -12.18
C CYS A 260 22.26 -18.12 -11.26
N GLN A 261 22.66 -16.97 -10.69
CA GLN A 261 23.84 -16.86 -9.81
C GLN A 261 23.52 -17.12 -8.33
N ILE A 262 22.24 -17.18 -7.96
CA ILE A 262 21.79 -17.51 -6.60
C ILE A 262 20.71 -18.58 -6.61
N LYS A 263 20.60 -19.30 -5.50
CA LYS A 263 19.64 -20.39 -5.28
C LYS A 263 18.41 -19.85 -4.56
N SER A 264 17.25 -19.97 -5.20
CA SER A 264 15.97 -19.56 -4.62
C SER A 264 14.81 -20.25 -5.34
N VAL A 265 13.61 -20.11 -4.78
CA VAL A 265 12.35 -20.43 -5.47
C VAL A 265 11.64 -19.16 -5.96
N ILE A 266 12.36 -18.05 -6.08
CA ILE A 266 11.80 -16.74 -6.46
C ILE A 266 11.66 -16.67 -7.98
N ASN A 267 10.43 -16.48 -8.46
CA ASN A 267 10.16 -16.16 -9.87
C ASN A 267 10.84 -14.82 -10.23
N PRO A 268 11.62 -14.72 -11.34
CA PRO A 268 12.22 -13.44 -11.74
C PRO A 268 11.20 -12.29 -11.85
N LEU A 269 9.96 -12.57 -12.28
CA LEU A 269 8.90 -11.56 -12.34
C LEU A 269 8.47 -11.10 -10.93
N LEU A 270 8.50 -11.98 -9.92
CA LEU A 270 8.23 -11.60 -8.53
C LEU A 270 9.33 -10.69 -7.99
N ALA A 271 10.60 -10.95 -8.31
CA ALA A 271 11.71 -10.09 -7.91
C ALA A 271 11.62 -8.69 -8.55
N ASP A 272 11.23 -8.62 -9.82
CA ASP A 272 10.95 -7.36 -10.53
C ASP A 272 9.73 -6.63 -9.95
N HIS A 273 8.65 -7.34 -9.68
CA HIS A 273 7.43 -6.81 -9.09
C HIS A 273 7.68 -6.06 -7.78
N VAL A 274 8.32 -6.71 -6.80
CA VAL A 274 8.61 -6.06 -5.51
C VAL A 274 9.64 -4.93 -5.65
N THR A 275 10.45 -4.94 -6.72
CA THR A 275 11.37 -3.84 -7.06
C THR A 275 10.58 -2.61 -7.51
N ARG A 276 9.63 -2.78 -8.46
CA ARG A 276 8.75 -1.70 -8.94
C ARG A 276 7.92 -1.09 -7.83
N GLU A 277 7.49 -1.86 -6.86
CA GLU A 277 6.78 -1.33 -5.67
C GLU A 277 7.67 -0.48 -4.78
N ALA A 278 8.94 -0.86 -4.59
CA ALA A 278 9.89 -0.01 -3.87
C ALA A 278 10.18 1.30 -4.63
N GLU A 279 10.26 1.23 -5.97
CA GLU A 279 10.40 2.43 -6.81
C GLU A 279 9.16 3.32 -6.77
N HIS A 280 7.96 2.72 -6.76
CA HIS A 280 6.71 3.47 -6.63
C HIS A 280 6.62 4.16 -5.27
N PHE A 281 7.04 3.52 -4.17
CA PHE A 281 7.12 4.19 -2.87
C PHE A 281 8.06 5.39 -2.90
N LEU A 282 9.25 5.26 -3.51
CA LEU A 282 10.19 6.39 -3.66
C LEU A 282 9.59 7.53 -4.52
N PHE A 283 8.85 7.19 -5.57
CA PHE A 283 8.10 8.17 -6.36
C PHE A 283 7.06 8.91 -5.52
N MET A 284 6.30 8.19 -4.68
CA MET A 284 5.33 8.80 -3.76
C MET A 284 5.99 9.72 -2.74
N ILE A 285 7.10 9.30 -2.15
CA ILE A 285 7.90 10.14 -1.25
C ILE A 285 8.27 11.45 -1.94
N HIS A 286 8.82 11.39 -3.16
CA HIS A 286 9.23 12.59 -3.89
C HIS A 286 8.05 13.55 -4.16
N VAL A 287 6.91 13.01 -4.61
CA VAL A 287 5.69 13.81 -4.85
C VAL A 287 5.21 14.48 -3.56
N LEU A 288 5.27 13.78 -2.43
CA LEU A 288 4.88 14.33 -1.14
C LEU A 288 5.87 15.37 -0.61
N GLU A 289 7.18 15.19 -0.83
CA GLU A 289 8.18 16.19 -0.45
C GLU A 289 8.00 17.50 -1.21
N GLU A 290 7.73 17.44 -2.51
CA GLU A 290 7.46 18.65 -3.30
C GLU A 290 6.17 19.35 -2.85
N ARG A 291 5.12 18.59 -2.51
CA ARG A 291 3.90 19.16 -1.90
C ARG A 291 4.18 19.78 -0.53
N LEU A 292 5.05 19.17 0.28
CA LEU A 292 5.40 19.68 1.61
C LEU A 292 6.18 21.00 1.53
N LYS A 293 7.10 21.14 0.57
CA LYS A 293 7.88 22.38 0.35
C LYS A 293 7.04 23.59 -0.07
N GLN A 294 5.82 23.36 -0.58
CA GLN A 294 4.89 24.41 -0.99
C GLN A 294 4.04 24.96 0.17
N LYS A 295 4.14 24.40 1.37
CA LYS A 295 3.44 24.85 2.58
C LYS A 295 4.35 25.64 3.50
#